data_AF-A0A846Y690-F1
#
_entry.id   AF-A0A846Y690-F1
#
_cell.length_a   1.000
_cell.length_b   1.000
_cell.length_c   1.000
_cell.angle_alpha   90.00
_cell.angle_beta   90.00
_cell.angle_gamma   90.00
#
_symmetry.space_group_name_H-M   'P 1'
#
loop_
_entity.id
_entity.type
_entity.pdbx_description
1 polymer ?
#
loop_
_entity_poly.entity_id
_entity_poly.type
_entity_poly.pdbx_seq_one_letter_code
_entity_poly.pdbx_strand_id
1 'polypeptide(L)'
;MTPDEQTRHAHPQVTAEDLRMLLDTGSDGTRLVLVQGQVRLETGGAVEGLELIRRADLSDRVGAHPDQHELLEQAELLNTLIRLQGA
;
A
#
# COMPACT_ATOMS: atom_id res chain seq x y z
N MET A 1 5.60 25.71 -12.29
CA MET A 1 4.85 25.28 -11.11
C MET A 1 4.84 23.76 -11.16
N THR A 2 5.79 23.10 -10.49
CA THR A 2 5.92 21.64 -10.47
C THR A 2 5.73 21.17 -9.05
N PRO A 3 4.54 20.69 -8.67
CA PRO A 3 4.36 19.91 -7.47
C PRO A 3 4.03 18.48 -7.91
N ASP A 4 5.02 17.61 -8.17
CA ASP A 4 4.75 16.15 -8.14
C ASP A 4 5.99 15.25 -8.19
N GLU A 5 7.20 15.79 -8.13
CA GLU A 5 8.38 14.93 -8.09
C GLU A 5 8.65 14.49 -6.65
N GLN A 6 8.35 13.22 -6.36
CA GLN A 6 9.08 12.41 -5.38
C GLN A 6 8.79 12.64 -3.88
N THR A 7 7.56 12.95 -3.48
CA THR A 7 7.17 12.56 -2.11
C THR A 7 7.11 11.04 -2.09
N ARG A 8 8.02 10.38 -1.41
CA ARG A 8 7.81 8.98 -0.99
C ARG A 8 6.71 9.08 0.06
N HIS A 9 5.46 9.04 -0.37
CA HIS A 9 4.31 9.57 0.39
C HIS A 9 4.10 8.75 1.67
N ALA A 10 4.78 9.16 2.74
CA ALA A 10 4.38 8.85 4.10
C ALA A 10 3.09 9.64 4.35
N HIS A 11 1.96 8.96 4.20
CA HIS A 11 0.63 9.50 4.48
C HIS A 11 -0.10 8.51 5.41
N PRO A 12 -1.11 8.93 6.16
CA PRO A 12 -1.75 8.08 7.16
C PRO A 12 -2.74 7.05 6.58
N GLN A 13 -2.92 7.02 5.25
CA GLN A 13 -3.98 6.26 4.60
C GLN A 13 -3.47 5.60 3.32
N VAL A 14 -3.83 4.35 3.10
CA VAL A 14 -3.52 3.65 1.85
C VAL A 14 -4.28 4.33 0.70
N THR A 15 -3.58 4.57 -0.41
CA THR A 15 -4.17 5.08 -1.64
C THR A 15 -4.08 4.06 -2.77
N ALA A 16 -4.86 4.27 -3.83
CA ALA A 16 -4.79 3.45 -5.03
C ALA A 16 -3.40 3.51 -5.69
N GLU A 17 -2.68 4.64 -5.56
CA GLU A 17 -1.33 4.80 -6.08
C GLU A 17 -0.32 3.94 -5.33
N ASP A 18 -0.45 3.80 -4.01
CA ASP A 18 0.42 2.90 -3.22
C ASP A 18 0.24 1.44 -3.64
N LEU A 19 -1.00 1.03 -3.87
CA LEU A 19 -1.33 -0.32 -4.33
C LEU A 19 -0.82 -0.54 -5.76
N ARG A 20 -0.92 0.46 -6.62
CA ARG A 20 -0.36 0.42 -7.98
C ARG A 20 1.16 0.30 -7.94
N MET A 21 1.84 1.11 -7.12
CA MET A 21 3.28 1.04 -6.92
C MET A 21 3.72 -0.32 -6.35
N LEU A 22 2.94 -0.89 -5.43
CA LEU A 22 3.15 -2.22 -4.88
C LEU A 22 3.08 -3.33 -5.95
N LEU A 23 2.16 -3.22 -6.89
CA LEU A 23 2.06 -4.16 -8.00
C LEU A 23 3.16 -3.97 -9.04
N ASP A 24 3.55 -2.71 -9.31
CA ASP A 24 4.54 -2.33 -10.32
C ASP A 24 5.98 -2.68 -9.91
N THR A 25 6.31 -2.64 -8.61
CA THR A 25 7.67 -2.92 -8.10
C THR A 25 8.16 -4.34 -8.39
N GLY A 26 7.29 -5.26 -8.82
CA GLY A 26 7.63 -6.56 -9.41
C GLY A 26 8.32 -7.58 -8.49
N SER A 27 8.65 -7.21 -7.25
CA SER A 27 9.29 -8.11 -6.28
C SER A 27 8.26 -8.76 -5.36
N ASP A 28 8.29 -10.10 -5.25
CA ASP A 28 7.38 -10.84 -4.36
C ASP A 28 7.57 -10.51 -2.87
N GLY A 29 8.72 -9.93 -2.51
CA GLY A 29 8.99 -9.46 -1.16
C GLY A 29 8.47 -8.04 -0.85
N THR A 30 7.86 -7.35 -1.82
CA THR A 30 7.32 -6.00 -1.58
C THR A 30 6.02 -6.07 -0.80
N ARG A 31 5.87 -5.15 0.16
CA ARG A 31 4.71 -5.05 1.03
C ARG A 31 4.45 -3.61 1.43
N LEU A 32 3.19 -3.30 1.72
CA LEU A 32 2.81 -2.07 2.39
C LEU A 32 2.78 -2.30 3.89
N VAL A 33 3.38 -1.38 4.63
CA VAL A 33 3.46 -1.40 6.09
C VAL A 33 2.96 -0.07 6.64
N LEU A 34 2.38 -0.12 7.85
CA LEU A 34 2.04 1.04 8.64
C LEU A 34 3.08 1.20 9.75
N VAL A 35 3.82 2.31 9.71
CA VAL A 35 4.90 2.62 10.65
C VAL A 35 4.65 4.00 11.24
N GLN A 36 4.45 4.07 12.56
CA GLN A 36 4.14 5.32 13.26
C GLN A 36 2.96 6.10 12.62
N GLY A 37 1.91 5.39 12.20
CA GLY A 37 0.73 6.01 11.57
C GLY A 37 0.99 6.52 10.16
N GLN A 38 2.06 6.08 9.49
CA GLN A 38 2.38 6.41 8.11
C GLN A 38 2.48 5.13 7.28
N VAL A 39 1.80 5.10 6.14
CA VAL A 39 1.89 4.02 5.15
C VAL A 39 3.20 4.16 4.40
N ARG A 40 3.92 3.05 4.27
CA ARG A 40 5.20 2.98 3.57
C ARG A 40 5.29 1.69 2.77
N LEU A 41 5.93 1.78 1.61
CA LEU A 41 6.27 0.62 0.79
C LEU A 41 7.66 0.12 1.18
N GLU A 42 7.76 -1.14 1.58
CA GLU A 42 9.02 -1.77 1.99
C GLU A 42 9.35 -2.94 1.05
N THR A 43 10.58 -2.97 0.57
CA THR A 43 11.12 -4.00 -0.32
C THR A 43 12.19 -4.81 0.41
N GLY A 44 11.80 -5.96 0.96
CA GLY A 44 12.72 -6.84 1.71
C GLY A 44 13.10 -6.32 3.11
N GLY A 45 13.89 -7.09 3.84
CA GLY A 45 14.35 -6.73 5.21
C GLY A 45 13.35 -7.03 6.33
N ALA A 46 13.72 -6.66 7.56
CA ALA A 46 12.86 -6.78 8.74
C ALA A 46 11.69 -5.79 8.64
N VAL A 47 10.47 -6.24 8.98
CA VAL A 47 9.29 -5.37 9.01
C VAL A 47 9.42 -4.47 10.24
N GLU A 48 9.62 -3.17 10.04
CA GLU A 48 9.46 -2.19 11.11
C GLU A 48 8.02 -1.66 11.11
N GLY A 49 7.07 -2.37 11.72
CA GLY A 49 5.68 -1.91 11.83
C GLY A 49 4.62 -2.98 11.59
N LEU A 50 3.41 -2.54 11.26
CA LEU A 50 2.29 -3.43 10.94
C LEU A 50 2.25 -3.70 9.44
N GLU A 51 2.38 -4.96 9.02
CA GLU A 51 2.16 -5.35 7.63
C GLU A 51 0.68 -5.21 7.27
N LEU A 52 0.38 -4.40 6.25
CA LEU A 52 -0.98 -4.16 5.77
C LEU A 52 -1.37 -5.17 4.69
N ILE A 53 -0.53 -5.30 3.67
CA ILE A 53 -0.73 -6.23 2.55
C ILE A 53 0.58 -6.45 1.79
N ARG A 54 0.77 -7.66 1.26
CA ARG A 54 1.89 -7.97 0.36
C ARG A 54 1.45 -7.88 -1.09
N ARG A 55 2.43 -7.72 -1.98
CA ARG A 55 2.19 -7.72 -3.42
C ARG A 55 1.47 -8.98 -3.88
N ALA A 56 1.87 -10.15 -3.39
CA ALA A 56 1.26 -11.43 -3.77
C ALA A 56 -0.22 -11.49 -3.36
N ASP A 57 -0.53 -11.14 -2.11
CA ASP A 57 -1.91 -11.08 -1.60
C ASP A 57 -2.76 -10.04 -2.32
N LEU A 58 -2.19 -8.87 -2.64
CA LEU A 58 -2.88 -7.86 -3.43
C LEU A 58 -3.19 -8.37 -4.83
N SER A 59 -2.21 -8.97 -5.51
CA SER A 59 -2.40 -9.54 -6.85
C SER A 59 -3.38 -10.71 -6.86
N ASP A 60 -3.52 -11.46 -5.76
CA ASP A 60 -4.52 -12.52 -5.63
C ASP A 60 -5.95 -11.95 -5.50
N ARG A 61 -6.08 -10.81 -4.80
CA ARG A 61 -7.38 -10.15 -4.57
C ARG A 61 -7.91 -9.38 -5.76
N VAL A 62 -7.07 -8.61 -6.45
CA VAL A 62 -7.48 -7.73 -7.55
C VAL A 62 -6.93 -8.14 -8.91
N GLY A 63 -6.19 -9.24 -8.97
CA GLY A 63 -5.52 -9.68 -10.19
C GLY A 63 -4.21 -8.93 -10.48
N ALA A 64 -3.58 -9.31 -11.59
CA ALA A 64 -2.29 -8.78 -12.02
C ALA A 64 -2.36 -7.37 -12.64
N HIS A 65 -3.54 -7.00 -13.17
CA HIS A 65 -3.78 -5.72 -13.83
C HIS A 65 -5.11 -5.12 -13.38
N PRO A 66 -5.21 -4.70 -12.11
CA PRO A 66 -6.43 -4.10 -11.61
C PRO A 66 -6.66 -2.71 -12.19
N ASP A 67 -7.94 -2.38 -12.36
CA ASP A 67 -8.36 -1.04 -12.73
C ASP A 67 -8.34 -0.08 -11.52
N GLN A 68 -8.40 1.23 -11.81
CA GLN A 68 -8.35 2.26 -10.77
C GLN A 68 -9.45 2.10 -9.71
N HIS A 69 -10.64 1.64 -10.12
CA HIS A 69 -11.75 1.41 -9.20
C HIS A 69 -11.44 0.30 -8.18
N GLU A 70 -10.91 -0.82 -8.65
CA GLU A 70 -10.57 -1.98 -7.80
C GLU A 70 -9.48 -1.61 -6.79
N LEU A 71 -8.49 -0.82 -7.21
CA LEU A 71 -7.46 -0.30 -6.31
C LEU A 71 -8.04 0.64 -5.25
N LEU A 72 -8.99 1.52 -5.62
CA LEU A 72 -9.66 2.40 -4.66
C LEU A 72 -10.47 1.60 -3.63
N GLU A 73 -11.22 0.59 -4.06
CA GLU A 73 -11.98 -0.27 -3.15
C GLU A 73 -11.06 -1.01 -2.18
N GLN A 74 -9.95 -1.58 -2.66
CA GLN A 74 -8.97 -2.22 -1.77
C GLN A 74 -8.32 -1.23 -0.80
N ALA A 75 -8.00 -0.02 -1.25
CA ALA A 75 -7.43 1.01 -0.39
C ALA A 75 -8.40 1.38 0.74
N GLU A 76 -9.68 1.55 0.45
CA GLU A 76 -10.71 1.85 1.45
C GLU A 76 -10.91 0.70 2.45
N LEU A 77 -10.86 -0.55 1.99
CA LEU A 77 -10.89 -1.72 2.87
C LEU A 77 -9.68 -1.73 3.82
N LEU A 78 -8.47 -1.49 3.32
CA LEU A 78 -7.26 -1.40 4.13
C LEU A 78 -7.34 -0.23 5.13
N ASN A 79 -7.81 0.93 4.70
CA ASN A 79 -8.03 2.10 5.57
C ASN A 79 -9.02 1.82 6.69
N THR A 80 -10.09 1.06 6.40
CA THR A 80 -11.06 0.64 7.42
C THR A 80 -10.41 -0.27 8.45
N LEU A 81 -9.59 -1.23 8.02
CA LEU A 81 -8.84 -2.10 8.92
C LEU A 81 -7.86 -1.31 9.80
N ILE A 82 -7.13 -0.34 9.22
CA ILE A 82 -6.20 0.53 9.96
C ILE A 82 -6.96 1.28 11.08
N ARG A 83 -8.13 1.84 10.78
CA ARG A 83 -8.95 2.56 11.76
C ARG A 83 -9.47 1.63 12.85
N LEU A 84 -9.88 0.40 12.51
CA LEU A 84 -10.34 -0.59 13.48
C LEU A 84 -9.21 -1.08 14.41
N GLN A 85 -7.98 -1.13 13.90
CA GLN A 85 -6.82 -1.58 14.68
C GLN A 85 -6.16 -0.47 15.49
N GLY A 86 -6.35 0.80 15.11
CA GLY A 86 -5.89 1.99 15.84
C GLY A 86 -6.93 2.62 16.78
N ALA A 87 -8.12 2.01 16.93
CA ALA A 87 -9.18 2.44 17.85
C ALA A 87 -8.97 1.94 19.28
#